data_AF-A0A6I1Z8C7-F1
#
_entry.id   AF-A0A6I1Z8C7-F1
#
_cell.length_a   1.000
_cell.length_b   1.000
_cell.length_c   1.000
_cell.angle_alpha   90.00
_cell.angle_beta   90.00
_cell.angle_gamma   90.00
#
_symmetry.space_group_name_H-M   'P 1'
#
loop_
_entity.id
_entity.type
_entity.pdbx_description
1 polymer ?
#
loop_
_entity_poly.entity_id
_entity_poly.type
_entity_poly.pdbx_seq_one_letter_code
_entity_poly.pdbx_strand_id
1 'polypeptide(L)'
;SVEDPAVTKESVHHFFKHVSGNPIKRPAWYFDTSQQGEGLVDVTTHLIDLIQWECFPEQSLDYQQDIEILAARRWPTVITPAQFEKVTGLSEFPEYLTKDIGDDGALRVYANGEIIYMLKDVHAKVSVVWNYQAPPGGGDTHFSIMRGSQANLVIRQGAEENYTPQLYVEPVSGAGGPDFEKALRNGIDKLTATYPGLGLKQKGASWQVVIPDEYRIGHEAHFGQVMERYLQYLIDGKLPDWEMPNMLAKYYTTTAALELARAR
;
A
#
# COMPACT_ATOMS: atom_id res chain seq x y z
N SER A 1 15.77 3.89 11.35
CA SER A 1 15.80 2.91 12.46
C SER A 1 14.44 2.22 12.53
N VAL A 2 14.23 1.29 13.47
CA VAL A 2 12.90 0.69 13.70
C VAL A 2 11.86 1.75 14.10
N GLU A 3 12.26 2.72 14.94
CA GLU A 3 11.36 3.78 15.44
C GLU A 3 11.09 4.90 14.42
N ASP A 4 12.04 5.15 13.52
CA ASP A 4 11.89 6.10 12.42
C ASP A 4 12.41 5.46 11.11
N PRO A 5 11.56 4.65 10.45
CA PRO A 5 11.91 4.00 9.19
C PRO A 5 12.19 5.03 8.10
N ALA A 6 13.16 4.75 7.22
CA ALA A 6 13.43 5.61 6.08
C ALA A 6 12.25 5.64 5.10
N VAL A 7 11.57 4.50 4.94
CA VAL A 7 10.38 4.37 4.11
C VAL A 7 9.21 3.84 4.93
N THR A 8 8.08 4.52 4.89
CA THR A 8 6.83 4.06 5.51
C THR A 8 5.72 4.10 4.47
N LYS A 9 4.95 3.02 4.32
CA LYS A 9 3.71 2.97 3.53
C LYS A 9 2.57 2.40 4.36
N GLU A 10 1.47 3.12 4.43
CA GLU A 10 0.29 2.77 5.24
C GLU A 10 -0.97 2.87 4.36
N SER A 11 -1.81 1.84 4.42
CA SER A 11 -3.06 1.79 3.66
C SER A 11 -4.23 1.39 4.55
N VAL A 12 -5.33 2.14 4.49
CA VAL A 12 -6.58 1.82 5.18
C VAL A 12 -7.67 1.53 4.18
N HIS A 13 -8.19 0.30 4.24
CA HIS A 13 -9.27 -0.22 3.42
C HIS A 13 -10.50 -0.53 4.24
N HIS A 14 -11.59 -0.81 3.53
CA HIS A 14 -12.90 -1.07 4.13
C HIS A 14 -13.58 -2.27 3.48
N PHE A 15 -14.06 -3.21 4.28
CA PHE A 15 -14.82 -4.37 3.81
C PHE A 15 -16.09 -3.93 3.07
N PHE A 16 -16.82 -2.98 3.63
CA PHE A 16 -18.04 -2.43 3.07
C PHE A 16 -17.80 -1.10 2.37
N LYS A 17 -18.25 -1.00 1.12
CA LYS A 17 -18.27 0.20 0.28
C LYS A 17 -19.51 0.20 -0.59
N HIS A 18 -19.90 1.35 -1.10
CA HIS A 18 -20.84 1.44 -2.21
C HIS A 18 -20.07 1.55 -3.51
N VAL A 19 -20.36 0.66 -4.46
CA VAL A 19 -19.81 0.68 -5.83
C VAL A 19 -20.98 0.82 -6.78
N SER A 20 -20.99 1.90 -7.57
CA SER A 20 -22.09 2.21 -8.51
C SER A 20 -23.49 2.18 -7.85
N GLY A 21 -23.59 2.75 -6.65
CA GLY A 21 -24.85 2.83 -5.87
C GLY A 21 -25.24 1.55 -5.13
N ASN A 22 -24.53 0.43 -5.32
CA ASN A 22 -24.83 -0.84 -4.67
C ASN A 22 -23.80 -1.17 -3.58
N PRO A 23 -24.21 -1.80 -2.47
CA PRO A 23 -23.27 -2.47 -1.56
C PRO A 23 -22.33 -3.41 -2.33
N ILE A 24 -21.02 -3.28 -2.06
CA ILE A 24 -20.04 -4.24 -2.55
C ILE A 24 -20.39 -5.63 -2.00
N LYS A 25 -20.41 -6.63 -2.88
CA LYS A 25 -20.59 -8.03 -2.50
C LYS A 25 -19.23 -8.69 -2.37
N ARG A 26 -19.02 -9.40 -1.27
CA ARG A 26 -17.83 -10.25 -1.09
C ARG A 26 -18.26 -11.68 -0.83
N PRO A 27 -17.53 -12.66 -1.36
CA PRO A 27 -17.79 -14.04 -1.02
C PRO A 27 -17.46 -14.29 0.46
N ALA A 28 -18.19 -15.19 1.10
CA ALA A 28 -17.99 -15.49 2.52
C ALA A 28 -16.58 -16.00 2.84
N TRP A 29 -15.93 -16.72 1.92
CA TRP A 29 -14.54 -17.17 2.09
C TRP A 29 -13.53 -16.01 2.14
N TYR A 30 -13.89 -14.79 1.70
CA TYR A 30 -13.04 -13.61 1.85
C TYR A 30 -12.77 -13.27 3.32
N PHE A 31 -13.65 -13.71 4.22
CA PHE A 31 -13.52 -13.52 5.66
C PHE A 31 -12.77 -14.69 6.35
N ASP A 32 -12.43 -15.75 5.60
CA ASP A 32 -11.60 -16.85 6.07
C ASP A 32 -10.15 -16.63 5.66
N THR A 33 -9.30 -16.27 6.62
CA THR A 33 -7.89 -15.99 6.35
C THR A 33 -7.07 -17.21 5.92
N SER A 34 -7.62 -18.43 6.04
CA SER A 34 -7.00 -19.63 5.47
C SER A 34 -7.24 -19.77 3.95
N GLN A 35 -8.20 -19.03 3.40
CA GLN A 35 -8.55 -19.03 1.97
C GLN A 35 -8.12 -17.71 1.29
N GLN A 36 -8.48 -16.57 1.86
CA GLN A 36 -8.08 -15.25 1.35
C GLN A 36 -6.60 -14.94 1.61
N GLY A 37 -6.03 -15.49 2.68
CA GLY A 37 -4.81 -14.97 3.28
C GLY A 37 -5.09 -13.91 4.36
N GLU A 38 -4.13 -13.70 5.24
CA GLU A 38 -4.20 -12.62 6.23
C GLU A 38 -3.80 -11.28 5.62
N GLY A 39 -4.18 -10.18 6.29
CA GLY A 39 -3.84 -8.83 5.83
C GLY A 39 -2.33 -8.61 5.62
N LEU A 40 -1.49 -9.29 6.42
CA LEU A 40 -0.03 -9.27 6.31
C LEU A 40 0.53 -9.88 5.02
N VAL A 41 -0.24 -10.72 4.32
CA VAL A 41 0.17 -11.41 3.08
C VAL A 41 -0.71 -11.07 1.87
N ASP A 42 -1.62 -10.12 2.03
CA ASP A 42 -2.53 -9.65 0.98
C ASP A 42 -2.08 -8.28 0.45
N VAL A 43 -2.73 -7.18 0.86
CA VAL A 43 -2.45 -5.82 0.37
C VAL A 43 -1.01 -5.35 0.63
N THR A 44 -0.37 -5.84 1.70
CA THR A 44 1.06 -5.55 1.98
C THR A 44 1.97 -5.96 0.83
N THR A 45 1.57 -6.93 0.00
CA THR A 45 2.25 -7.30 -1.25
C THR A 45 2.48 -6.07 -2.12
N HIS A 46 1.45 -5.24 -2.33
CA HIS A 46 1.59 -4.00 -3.11
C HIS A 46 2.52 -2.99 -2.44
N LEU A 47 2.43 -2.84 -1.12
CA LEU A 47 3.25 -1.85 -0.40
C LEU A 47 4.73 -2.23 -0.42
N ILE A 48 5.05 -3.52 -0.25
CA ILE A 48 6.42 -4.03 -0.34
C ILE A 48 6.94 -3.92 -1.77
N ASP A 49 6.12 -4.28 -2.77
CA ASP A 49 6.45 -4.13 -4.19
C ASP A 49 6.82 -2.68 -4.53
N LEU A 50 6.00 -1.71 -4.11
CA LEU A 50 6.27 -0.28 -4.32
C LEU A 50 7.56 0.17 -3.63
N ILE A 51 7.89 -0.33 -2.44
CA ILE A 51 9.17 0.02 -1.78
C ILE A 51 10.34 -0.50 -2.62
N GLN A 52 10.28 -1.75 -3.07
CA GLN A 52 11.33 -2.33 -3.91
C GLN A 52 11.47 -1.55 -5.23
N TRP A 53 10.34 -1.29 -5.90
CA TRP A 53 10.30 -0.69 -7.23
C TRP A 53 10.67 0.80 -7.23
N GLU A 54 10.23 1.58 -6.23
CA GLU A 54 10.51 3.01 -6.14
C GLU A 54 11.90 3.31 -5.57
N CYS A 55 12.35 2.55 -4.56
CA CYS A 55 13.62 2.83 -3.87
C CYS A 55 14.81 2.10 -4.49
N PHE A 56 14.58 0.97 -5.17
CA PHE A 56 15.63 0.16 -5.79
C PHE A 56 15.27 -0.16 -7.25
N PRO A 57 15.00 0.85 -8.09
CA PRO A 57 14.50 0.65 -9.44
C PRO A 57 15.45 -0.22 -10.26
N GLU A 58 14.88 -1.24 -10.91
CA GLU A 58 15.56 -2.21 -11.78
C GLU A 58 16.70 -3.02 -11.13
N GLN A 59 16.82 -2.98 -9.80
CA GLN A 59 17.79 -3.79 -9.06
C GLN A 59 17.19 -5.15 -8.71
N SER A 60 17.95 -6.22 -8.96
CA SER A 60 17.63 -7.54 -8.43
C SER A 60 17.89 -7.59 -6.92
N LEU A 61 16.98 -8.23 -6.19
CA LEU A 61 17.05 -8.41 -4.74
C LEU A 61 17.26 -9.88 -4.39
N ASP A 62 18.25 -10.16 -3.55
CA ASP A 62 18.43 -11.49 -2.96
C ASP A 62 17.71 -11.54 -1.61
N TYR A 63 16.58 -12.23 -1.55
CA TYR A 63 15.76 -12.29 -0.35
C TYR A 63 16.46 -12.91 0.87
N GLN A 64 17.52 -13.69 0.66
CA GLN A 64 18.29 -14.31 1.76
C GLN A 64 19.33 -13.36 2.36
N GLN A 65 19.79 -12.37 1.58
CA GLN A 65 20.88 -11.47 1.97
C GLN A 65 20.41 -10.05 2.21
N ASP A 66 19.44 -9.59 1.40
CA ASP A 66 18.99 -8.22 1.39
C ASP A 66 17.83 -7.97 2.34
N ILE A 67 17.19 -8.98 2.92
CA ILE A 67 15.98 -8.80 3.75
C ILE A 67 16.16 -9.36 5.16
N GLU A 68 15.93 -8.49 6.15
CA GLU A 68 15.82 -8.86 7.56
C GLU A 68 14.48 -8.40 8.13
N ILE A 69 13.66 -9.34 8.62
CA ILE A 69 12.39 -9.00 9.29
C ILE A 69 12.69 -8.62 10.74
N LEU A 70 12.44 -7.36 11.10
CA LEU A 70 12.78 -6.81 12.42
C LEU A 70 11.61 -6.93 13.39
N ALA A 71 10.40 -6.65 12.94
CA ALA A 71 9.19 -6.79 13.72
C ALA A 71 7.97 -7.03 12.82
N ALA A 72 7.02 -7.83 13.31
CA ALA A 72 5.74 -8.00 12.67
C ALA A 72 4.64 -8.16 13.72
N ARG A 73 3.44 -7.64 13.42
CA ARG A 73 2.24 -7.85 14.22
C ARG A 73 1.01 -7.95 13.33
N ARG A 74 0.02 -8.67 13.84
CA ARG A 74 -1.29 -8.93 13.23
C ARG A 74 -2.38 -8.64 14.24
N TRP A 75 -3.55 -8.23 13.78
CA TRP A 75 -4.72 -8.09 14.65
C TRP A 75 -6.01 -8.24 13.84
N PRO A 76 -7.11 -8.68 14.48
CA PRO A 76 -8.37 -8.87 13.77
C PRO A 76 -9.15 -7.57 13.63
N THR A 77 -9.93 -7.49 12.56
CA THR A 77 -11.14 -6.66 12.50
C THR A 77 -12.31 -7.50 12.96
N VAL A 78 -13.09 -6.96 13.88
CA VAL A 78 -14.29 -7.62 14.41
C VAL A 78 -15.46 -7.32 13.49
N ILE A 79 -16.09 -8.37 12.97
CA ILE A 79 -17.23 -8.29 12.05
C ILE A 79 -18.47 -8.87 12.74
N THR A 80 -19.49 -8.05 12.94
CA THR A 80 -20.76 -8.52 13.52
C THR A 80 -21.57 -9.35 12.52
N PRO A 81 -22.51 -10.19 12.97
CA PRO A 81 -23.39 -10.93 12.07
C PRO A 81 -24.11 -10.03 11.05
N ALA A 82 -24.64 -8.89 11.49
CA ALA A 82 -25.31 -7.93 10.61
C ALA A 82 -24.36 -7.29 9.59
N GLN A 83 -23.11 -7.02 9.96
CA GLN A 83 -22.08 -6.53 9.04
C GLN A 83 -21.72 -7.59 8.00
N PHE A 84 -21.59 -8.85 8.42
CA PHE A 84 -21.31 -9.97 7.53
C PHE A 84 -22.44 -10.21 6.53
N GLU A 85 -23.69 -10.25 7.00
CA GLU A 85 -24.87 -10.40 6.15
C GLU A 85 -24.95 -9.27 5.12
N LYS A 86 -24.68 -8.03 5.52
CA LYS A 86 -24.73 -6.88 4.61
C LYS A 86 -23.74 -6.97 3.44
N VAL A 87 -22.56 -7.56 3.66
CA VAL A 87 -21.49 -7.66 2.65
C VAL A 87 -21.56 -8.97 1.85
N THR A 88 -22.07 -10.05 2.45
CA THR A 88 -22.09 -11.40 1.83
C THR A 88 -23.47 -11.81 1.32
N GLY A 89 -24.54 -11.27 1.92
CA GLY A 89 -25.92 -11.71 1.72
C GLY A 89 -26.29 -12.99 2.48
N LEU A 90 -25.42 -13.51 3.36
CA LEU A 90 -25.69 -14.71 4.16
C LEU A 90 -26.10 -14.34 5.58
N SER A 91 -27.22 -14.88 6.06
CA SER A 91 -27.77 -14.61 7.40
C SER A 91 -26.98 -15.29 8.53
N GLU A 92 -26.19 -16.30 8.20
CA GLU A 92 -25.39 -17.07 9.15
C GLU A 92 -23.94 -17.19 8.65
N PHE A 93 -23.00 -17.28 9.59
CA PHE A 93 -21.62 -17.61 9.25
C PHE A 93 -21.53 -19.06 8.76
N PRO A 94 -20.92 -19.32 7.58
CA PRO A 94 -20.62 -20.69 7.16
C PRO A 94 -19.79 -21.44 8.20
N GLU A 95 -19.96 -22.77 8.28
CA GLU A 95 -19.32 -23.65 9.27
C GLU A 95 -17.79 -23.49 9.31
N TYR A 96 -17.13 -23.29 8.18
CA TYR A 96 -15.68 -23.11 8.13
C TYR A 96 -15.17 -21.83 8.82
N LEU A 97 -16.05 -20.86 9.12
CA LEU A 97 -15.71 -19.65 9.88
C LEU A 97 -15.87 -19.81 11.39
N THR A 98 -16.46 -20.91 11.88
CA THR A 98 -16.74 -21.10 13.31
C THR A 98 -15.48 -21.02 14.17
N LYS A 99 -14.33 -21.45 13.64
CA LYS A 99 -13.01 -21.35 14.30
C LYS A 99 -12.59 -19.91 14.66
N ASP A 100 -13.13 -18.91 13.97
CA ASP A 100 -12.77 -17.50 14.12
C ASP A 100 -13.88 -16.68 14.80
N ILE A 101 -14.98 -17.31 15.22
CA ILE A 101 -16.04 -16.69 16.01
C ILE A 101 -15.60 -16.70 17.47
N GLY A 102 -15.64 -15.55 18.14
CA GLY A 102 -15.37 -15.51 19.58
C GLY A 102 -16.63 -15.48 20.42
N ASP A 103 -16.44 -15.42 21.74
CA ASP A 103 -17.49 -15.61 22.74
C ASP A 103 -18.65 -14.59 22.65
N ASP A 104 -18.43 -13.44 22.02
CA ASP A 104 -19.45 -12.41 21.76
C ASP A 104 -20.29 -12.67 20.48
N GLY A 105 -20.03 -13.78 19.77
CA GLY A 105 -20.71 -14.14 18.53
C GLY A 105 -20.27 -13.38 17.28
N ALA A 106 -19.25 -12.50 17.38
CA ALA A 106 -18.70 -11.80 16.22
C ALA A 106 -17.56 -12.60 15.55
N LEU A 107 -17.28 -12.32 14.29
CA LEU A 107 -16.18 -12.94 13.54
C LEU A 107 -14.89 -12.12 13.69
N ARG A 108 -13.77 -12.78 14.01
CA ARG A 108 -12.44 -12.15 14.07
C ARG A 108 -11.67 -12.40 12.78
N VAL A 109 -11.59 -11.40 11.90
CA VAL A 109 -10.85 -11.54 10.64
C VAL A 109 -9.49 -10.88 10.77
N TYR A 110 -8.41 -11.66 10.74
CA TYR A 110 -7.02 -11.17 10.78
C TYR A 110 -6.59 -10.49 9.45
N ALA A 111 -7.30 -9.41 9.11
CA ALA A 111 -7.10 -8.63 7.89
C ALA A 111 -6.18 -7.42 8.09
N ASN A 112 -5.60 -7.24 9.28
CA ASN A 112 -4.71 -6.11 9.58
C ASN A 112 -3.32 -6.60 9.95
N GLY A 113 -2.32 -5.80 9.61
CA GLY A 113 -0.96 -6.12 9.93
C GLY A 113 0.03 -5.00 9.70
N GLU A 114 1.16 -5.10 10.38
CA GLU A 114 2.29 -4.20 10.25
C GLU A 114 3.59 -5.00 10.21
N ILE A 115 4.50 -4.60 9.31
CA ILE A 115 5.82 -5.19 9.13
C ILE A 115 6.84 -4.07 9.19
N ILE A 116 7.86 -4.25 10.01
CA ILE A 116 9.08 -3.44 10.00
C ILE A 116 10.21 -4.38 9.60
N TYR A 117 10.92 -4.04 8.54
CA TYR A 117 11.99 -4.86 7.98
C TYR A 117 13.12 -3.96 7.46
N MET A 118 14.29 -4.55 7.30
CA MET A 118 15.40 -3.93 6.59
C MET A 118 15.45 -4.52 5.18
N LEU A 119 15.55 -3.65 4.18
CA LEU A 119 15.85 -4.00 2.80
C LEU A 119 17.20 -3.37 2.43
N LYS A 120 18.22 -4.20 2.26
CA LYS A 120 19.64 -3.81 2.22
C LYS A 120 20.01 -3.03 3.47
N ASP A 121 20.22 -1.72 3.35
CA ASP A 121 20.54 -0.79 4.43
C ASP A 121 19.37 0.15 4.80
N VAL A 122 18.20 -0.04 4.17
CA VAL A 122 17.02 0.81 4.32
C VAL A 122 16.01 0.17 5.27
N HIS A 123 15.68 0.88 6.36
CA HIS A 123 14.58 0.49 7.23
C HIS A 123 13.25 0.87 6.59
N ALA A 124 12.38 -0.12 6.42
CA ALA A 124 11.08 0.00 5.80
C ALA A 124 9.96 -0.42 6.78
N LYS A 125 8.84 0.28 6.70
CA LYS A 125 7.60 -0.07 7.38
C LYS A 125 6.46 -0.16 6.38
N VAL A 126 5.69 -1.24 6.45
CA VAL A 126 4.39 -1.35 5.79
C VAL A 126 3.30 -1.62 6.81
N SER A 127 2.13 -1.01 6.64
CA SER A 127 0.96 -1.24 7.50
C SER A 127 -0.31 -1.26 6.67
N VAL A 128 -1.17 -2.23 6.95
CA VAL A 128 -2.49 -2.37 6.32
C VAL A 128 -3.54 -2.51 7.40
N VAL A 129 -4.62 -1.74 7.25
CA VAL A 129 -5.83 -1.84 8.06
C VAL A 129 -7.03 -2.09 7.17
N TRP A 130 -7.89 -3.01 7.58
CA TRP A 130 -9.18 -3.29 6.97
C TRP A 130 -10.29 -3.03 7.99
N ASN A 131 -10.79 -1.79 8.04
CA ASN A 131 -11.96 -1.47 8.84
C ASN A 131 -13.23 -2.04 8.20
N TYR A 132 -14.36 -2.03 8.91
CA TYR A 132 -15.61 -2.42 8.29
C TYR A 132 -16.08 -1.39 7.24
N GLN A 133 -16.22 -0.12 7.64
CA GLN A 133 -16.74 0.95 6.78
C GLN A 133 -16.09 2.29 7.14
N ALA A 134 -15.84 3.14 6.14
CA ALA A 134 -15.34 4.49 6.35
C ALA A 134 -16.40 5.39 7.03
N PRO A 135 -16.01 6.45 7.76
CA PRO A 135 -16.97 7.44 8.25
C PRO A 135 -17.75 8.08 7.07
N PRO A 136 -18.94 8.67 7.32
CA PRO A 136 -19.71 9.35 6.27
C PRO A 136 -18.87 10.38 5.51
N GLY A 137 -18.92 10.34 4.17
CA GLY A 137 -18.08 11.18 3.30
C GLY A 137 -16.61 10.74 3.24
N GLY A 138 -16.26 9.62 3.90
CA GLY A 138 -14.94 9.03 3.91
C GLY A 138 -14.67 8.02 2.80
N GLY A 139 -13.41 7.66 2.65
CA GLY A 139 -12.95 6.63 1.73
C GLY A 139 -11.73 5.89 2.27
N ASP A 140 -11.12 5.08 1.40
CA ASP A 140 -9.81 4.50 1.70
C ASP A 140 -8.76 5.61 1.81
N THR A 141 -7.80 5.41 2.70
CA THR A 141 -6.69 6.35 2.88
C THR A 141 -5.37 5.67 2.58
N HIS A 142 -4.42 6.48 2.11
CA HIS A 142 -3.06 6.07 1.89
C HIS A 142 -2.13 7.16 2.41
N PHE A 143 -1.10 6.74 3.12
CA PHE A 143 0.00 7.60 3.51
C PHE A 143 1.30 6.89 3.14
N SER A 144 2.22 7.61 2.51
CA SER A 144 3.59 7.13 2.42
C SER A 144 4.59 8.25 2.55
N ILE A 145 5.76 7.90 3.06
CA ILE A 145 6.90 8.81 3.17
C ILE A 145 8.17 8.04 2.80
N MET A 146 8.98 8.64 1.91
CA MET A 146 10.34 8.22 1.59
C MET A 146 11.28 9.36 2.00
N ARG A 147 12.11 9.10 3.01
CA ARG A 147 13.04 10.10 3.56
C ARG A 147 14.34 10.10 2.76
N GLY A 148 14.64 11.22 2.11
CA GLY A 148 15.94 11.47 1.50
C GLY A 148 16.81 12.40 2.35
N SER A 149 18.07 12.57 1.96
CA SER A 149 19.01 13.46 2.65
C SER A 149 18.69 14.96 2.48
N GLN A 150 17.93 15.33 1.44
CA GLN A 150 17.55 16.72 1.16
C GLN A 150 16.05 16.98 1.35
N ALA A 151 15.22 16.00 1.03
CA ALA A 151 13.77 16.11 1.15
C ALA A 151 13.13 14.74 1.38
N ASN A 152 11.94 14.78 1.95
CA ASN A 152 11.01 13.67 2.02
C ASN A 152 10.02 13.76 0.87
N LEU A 153 9.78 12.65 0.19
CA LEU A 153 8.67 12.49 -0.73
C LEU A 153 7.50 11.89 0.02
N VAL A 154 6.37 12.58 0.04
CA VAL A 154 5.22 12.21 0.89
C VAL A 154 3.97 12.11 0.05
N ILE A 155 3.31 10.95 0.06
CA ILE A 155 1.98 10.78 -0.52
C ILE A 155 0.95 10.89 0.60
N ARG A 156 -0.05 11.73 0.41
CA ARG A 156 -1.21 11.85 1.30
C ARG A 156 -2.49 11.62 0.51
N GLN A 157 -3.36 10.79 1.04
CA GLN A 157 -4.71 10.54 0.53
C GLN A 157 -5.65 10.51 1.74
N GLY A 158 -5.96 11.70 2.27
CA GLY A 158 -6.90 11.88 3.37
C GLY A 158 -8.08 12.76 2.98
N ALA A 159 -8.83 13.17 4.00
CA ALA A 159 -9.94 14.11 3.83
C ALA A 159 -9.48 15.46 3.22
N GLU A 160 -8.29 15.94 3.60
CA GLU A 160 -7.71 17.19 3.06
C GLU A 160 -7.44 17.11 1.55
N GLU A 161 -7.13 15.91 1.04
CA GLU A 161 -6.91 15.63 -0.37
C GLU A 161 -8.17 15.12 -1.10
N ASN A 162 -9.34 15.16 -0.45
CA ASN A 162 -10.58 14.56 -0.98
C ASN A 162 -10.41 13.08 -1.38
N TYR A 163 -9.63 12.34 -0.60
CA TYR A 163 -9.33 10.92 -0.81
C TYR A 163 -8.70 10.61 -2.19
N THR A 164 -8.05 11.60 -2.80
CA THR A 164 -7.28 11.40 -4.04
C THR A 164 -5.79 11.60 -3.76
N PRO A 165 -4.92 10.62 -4.06
CA PRO A 165 -3.52 10.69 -3.65
C PRO A 165 -2.81 11.92 -4.24
N GLN A 166 -2.17 12.70 -3.38
CA GLN A 166 -1.35 13.85 -3.74
C GLN A 166 0.10 13.61 -3.31
N LEU A 167 1.05 13.99 -4.15
CA LEU A 167 2.48 13.95 -3.86
C LEU A 167 2.94 15.31 -3.34
N TYR A 168 3.67 15.29 -2.23
CA TYR A 168 4.31 16.43 -1.61
C TYR A 168 5.82 16.21 -1.51
N VAL A 169 6.57 17.29 -1.60
CA VAL A 169 8.01 17.34 -1.33
C VAL A 169 8.21 18.23 -0.10
N GLU A 170 8.71 17.62 0.97
CA GLU A 170 8.96 18.28 2.25
C GLU A 170 10.48 18.36 2.46
N PRO A 171 11.09 19.55 2.49
CA PRO A 171 12.53 19.67 2.69
C PRO A 171 12.92 19.18 4.09
N VAL A 172 14.10 18.57 4.21
CA VAL A 172 14.67 18.28 5.53
C VAL A 172 14.98 19.60 6.24
N SER A 173 14.97 19.59 7.58
CA SER A 173 15.26 20.80 8.38
C SER A 173 16.54 21.49 7.92
N GLY A 174 16.44 22.79 7.62
CA GLY A 174 17.55 23.59 7.10
C GLY A 174 17.78 23.52 5.59
N ALA A 175 17.08 22.64 4.86
CA ALA A 175 17.22 22.49 3.41
C ALA A 175 16.25 23.35 2.57
N GLY A 176 15.16 23.88 3.15
CA GLY A 176 14.04 24.51 2.44
C GLY A 176 14.23 25.95 1.91
N GLY A 177 15.44 26.34 1.52
CA GLY A 177 15.76 27.70 1.04
C GLY A 177 15.47 27.95 -0.45
N PRO A 178 15.74 29.16 -0.97
CA PRO A 178 15.53 29.51 -2.37
C PRO A 178 16.25 28.60 -3.37
N ASP A 179 17.45 28.13 -3.02
CA ASP A 179 18.22 27.20 -3.85
C ASP A 179 17.54 25.83 -3.97
N PHE A 180 16.91 25.37 -2.90
CA PHE A 180 16.12 24.14 -2.92
C PHE A 180 14.89 24.29 -3.79
N GLU A 181 14.14 25.39 -3.65
CA GLU A 181 12.98 25.63 -4.51
C GLU A 181 13.38 25.68 -5.99
N LYS A 182 14.50 26.36 -6.31
CA LYS A 182 15.03 26.40 -7.67
C LYS A 182 15.40 25.00 -8.19
N ALA A 183 16.07 24.18 -7.38
CA ALA A 183 16.41 22.81 -7.73
C ALA A 183 15.16 21.95 -7.95
N LEU A 184 14.15 22.07 -7.08
CA LEU A 184 12.89 21.35 -7.17
C LEU A 184 12.11 21.73 -8.44
N ARG A 185 12.02 23.04 -8.75
CA ARG A 185 11.38 23.52 -10.00
C ARG A 185 12.08 22.96 -11.23
N ASN A 186 13.40 23.04 -11.29
CA ASN A 186 14.17 22.45 -12.39
C ASN A 186 13.95 20.93 -12.52
N GLY A 187 13.77 20.22 -11.39
CA GLY A 187 13.45 18.79 -11.38
C GLY A 187 12.09 18.50 -12.00
N ILE A 188 11.05 19.24 -11.60
CA ILE A 188 9.70 19.12 -12.18
C ILE A 188 9.70 19.50 -13.66
N ASP A 189 10.39 20.58 -14.04
CA ASP A 189 10.47 21.02 -15.44
C ASP A 189 11.06 19.92 -16.33
N LYS A 190 12.08 19.19 -15.86
CA LYS A 190 12.62 18.02 -16.58
C LYS A 190 11.59 16.90 -16.72
N LEU A 191 10.82 16.63 -15.67
CA LEU A 191 9.78 15.59 -15.70
C LEU A 191 8.64 15.94 -16.66
N THR A 192 8.42 17.22 -16.99
CA THR A 192 7.38 17.60 -17.97
C THR A 192 7.62 17.05 -19.38
N ALA A 193 8.85 16.65 -19.72
CA ALA A 193 9.14 15.97 -20.98
C ALA A 193 8.49 14.58 -21.08
N THR A 194 8.32 13.89 -19.94
CA THR A 194 7.67 12.58 -19.84
C THR A 194 6.22 12.70 -19.39
N TYR A 195 5.95 13.66 -18.50
CA TYR A 195 4.63 13.93 -17.93
C TYR A 195 4.25 15.40 -18.17
N PRO A 196 3.83 15.77 -19.39
CA PRO A 196 3.37 17.13 -19.69
C PRO A 196 2.33 17.62 -18.68
N GLY A 197 2.44 18.91 -18.32
CA GLY A 197 1.47 19.58 -17.42
C GLY A 197 1.73 19.43 -15.93
N LEU A 198 2.78 18.70 -15.49
CA LEU A 198 3.20 18.73 -14.10
C LEU A 198 3.57 20.16 -13.66
N GLY A 199 3.29 20.47 -12.39
CA GLY A 199 3.64 21.75 -11.78
C GLY A 199 3.95 21.65 -10.30
N LEU A 200 4.20 22.79 -9.66
CA LEU A 200 4.46 22.90 -8.24
C LEU A 200 3.63 23.99 -7.60
N LYS A 201 3.05 23.68 -6.45
CA LYS A 201 2.31 24.62 -5.61
C LYS A 201 2.88 24.62 -4.20
N GLN A 202 3.37 25.76 -3.74
CA GLN A 202 3.85 25.90 -2.38
C GLN A 202 2.70 25.80 -1.38
N LYS A 203 2.94 25.09 -0.28
CA LYS A 203 2.00 24.80 0.81
C LYS A 203 2.74 24.95 2.14
N GLY A 204 2.86 26.19 2.62
CA GLY A 204 3.67 26.49 3.80
C GLY A 204 5.15 26.17 3.53
N ALA A 205 5.73 25.26 4.33
CA ALA A 205 7.11 24.82 4.18
C ALA A 205 7.32 23.66 3.19
N SER A 206 6.25 23.13 2.60
CA SER A 206 6.30 22.04 1.62
C SER A 206 5.82 22.47 0.24
N TRP A 207 6.02 21.61 -0.75
CA TRP A 207 5.53 21.80 -2.12
C TRP A 207 4.65 20.62 -2.52
N GLN A 208 3.44 20.90 -2.97
CA GLN A 208 2.58 19.92 -3.63
C GLN A 208 2.95 19.84 -5.11
N VAL A 209 3.16 18.63 -5.63
CA VAL A 209 3.25 18.38 -7.07
C VAL A 209 1.85 18.44 -7.65
N VAL A 210 1.63 19.37 -8.57
CA VAL A 210 0.36 19.51 -9.28
C VAL A 210 0.36 18.51 -10.42
N ILE A 211 -0.55 17.53 -10.35
CA ILE A 211 -0.68 16.44 -11.32
C ILE A 211 -1.99 16.65 -12.10
N PRO A 212 -1.94 16.82 -13.43
CA PRO A 212 -3.13 16.92 -14.28
C PRO A 212 -4.08 15.75 -14.13
N ASP A 213 -5.39 16.00 -14.28
CA ASP A 213 -6.43 14.96 -14.13
C ASP A 213 -6.33 13.86 -15.20
N GLU A 214 -5.68 14.11 -16.34
CA GLU A 214 -5.46 13.09 -17.38
C GLU A 214 -4.61 11.90 -16.89
N TYR A 215 -3.76 12.10 -15.86
CA TYR A 215 -3.00 11.01 -15.24
C TYR A 215 -3.81 10.22 -14.21
N ARG A 216 -5.05 10.63 -13.91
CA ARG A 216 -5.94 9.96 -12.96
C ARG A 216 -6.82 8.93 -13.66
N ILE A 217 -6.18 7.98 -14.34
CA ILE A 217 -6.84 7.01 -15.23
C ILE A 217 -7.61 5.90 -14.49
N GLY A 218 -7.39 5.77 -13.17
CA GLY A 218 -8.14 4.86 -12.32
C GLY A 218 -7.64 3.41 -12.35
N HIS A 219 -8.22 2.59 -11.45
CA HIS A 219 -7.73 1.23 -11.17
C HIS A 219 -7.80 0.27 -12.37
N GLU A 220 -8.90 0.30 -13.13
CA GLU A 220 -9.09 -0.60 -14.28
C GLU A 220 -8.06 -0.33 -15.39
N ALA A 221 -7.74 0.94 -15.64
CA ALA A 221 -6.72 1.32 -16.61
C ALA A 221 -5.32 0.88 -16.18
N HIS A 222 -4.98 1.01 -14.88
CA HIS A 222 -3.73 0.45 -14.34
C HIS A 222 -3.65 -1.07 -14.52
N PHE A 223 -4.76 -1.79 -14.30
CA PHE A 223 -4.81 -3.23 -14.53
C PHE A 223 -4.59 -3.58 -16.01
N GLY A 224 -5.17 -2.80 -16.92
CA GLY A 224 -4.93 -2.91 -18.36
C GLY A 224 -3.45 -2.77 -18.73
N GLN A 225 -2.75 -1.78 -18.15
CA GLN A 225 -1.31 -1.58 -18.40
C GLN A 225 -0.46 -2.78 -17.95
N VAL A 226 -0.79 -3.40 -16.81
CA VAL A 226 -0.10 -4.64 -16.36
C VAL A 226 -0.33 -5.77 -17.34
N MET A 227 -1.56 -5.94 -17.83
CA MET A 227 -1.90 -6.95 -18.84
C MET A 227 -1.14 -6.74 -20.14
N GLU A 228 -1.04 -5.50 -20.64
CA GLU A 228 -0.27 -5.16 -21.83
C GLU A 228 1.21 -5.55 -21.68
N ARG A 229 1.82 -5.27 -20.52
CA ARG A 229 3.20 -5.69 -20.23
C ARG A 229 3.36 -7.20 -20.18
N TYR A 230 2.43 -7.90 -19.53
CA TYR A 230 2.45 -9.36 -19.50
C TYR A 230 2.38 -9.97 -20.92
N LEU A 231 1.47 -9.48 -21.76
CA LEU A 231 1.36 -9.93 -23.15
C LEU A 231 2.64 -9.66 -23.95
N GLN A 232 3.30 -8.52 -23.74
CA GLN A 232 4.59 -8.24 -24.36
C GLN A 232 5.66 -9.23 -23.91
N TYR A 233 5.76 -9.54 -22.61
CA TYR A 233 6.74 -10.50 -22.11
C TYR A 233 6.47 -11.94 -22.56
N LEU A 234 5.21 -12.31 -22.84
CA LEU A 234 4.90 -13.58 -23.49
C LEU A 234 5.50 -13.67 -24.90
N ILE A 235 5.48 -12.58 -25.66
CA ILE A 235 6.10 -12.51 -27.00
C ILE A 235 7.63 -12.57 -26.87
N ASP A 236 8.19 -11.82 -25.93
CA ASP A 236 9.64 -11.76 -25.72
C ASP A 236 10.20 -13.05 -25.11
N GLY A 237 9.34 -13.88 -24.50
CA GLY A 237 9.68 -15.14 -23.87
C GLY A 237 10.45 -14.99 -22.55
N LYS A 238 10.52 -13.77 -21.99
CA LYS A 238 11.24 -13.49 -20.74
C LYS A 238 10.73 -12.23 -20.05
N LEU A 239 10.86 -12.22 -18.74
CA LEU A 239 10.74 -11.03 -17.89
C LEU A 239 12.10 -10.32 -17.77
N PRO A 240 12.13 -9.02 -17.40
CA PRO A 240 13.33 -8.35 -16.92
C PRO A 240 14.00 -9.14 -15.78
N ASP A 241 15.33 -9.07 -15.72
CA ASP A 241 16.14 -9.89 -14.81
C ASP A 241 15.78 -9.68 -13.32
N TRP A 242 15.25 -8.50 -12.96
CA TRP A 242 14.84 -8.16 -11.61
C TRP A 242 13.43 -8.64 -11.22
N GLU A 243 12.53 -8.94 -12.16
CA GLU A 243 11.12 -9.24 -11.84
C GLU A 243 10.99 -10.50 -10.98
N MET A 244 11.59 -11.62 -11.41
CA MET A 244 11.54 -12.88 -10.67
C MET A 244 12.18 -12.81 -9.28
N PRO A 245 13.44 -12.37 -9.10
CA PRO A 245 14.05 -12.28 -7.78
C PRO A 245 13.28 -11.31 -6.87
N ASN A 246 12.76 -10.20 -7.39
CA ASN A 246 12.01 -9.23 -6.58
C ASN A 246 10.63 -9.76 -6.19
N MET A 247 9.94 -10.50 -7.07
CA MET A 247 8.73 -11.23 -6.68
C MET A 247 8.99 -12.21 -5.53
N LEU A 248 10.09 -12.97 -5.58
CA LEU A 248 10.48 -13.87 -4.48
C LEU A 248 10.79 -13.09 -3.20
N ALA A 249 11.54 -11.98 -3.30
CA ALA A 249 11.85 -11.10 -2.18
C ALA A 249 10.59 -10.49 -1.53
N LYS A 250 9.63 -10.07 -2.35
CA LYS A 250 8.33 -9.57 -1.90
C LYS A 250 7.56 -10.64 -1.13
N TYR A 251 7.41 -11.84 -1.70
CA TYR A 251 6.68 -12.92 -1.03
C TYR A 251 7.40 -13.46 0.21
N TYR A 252 8.74 -13.53 0.18
CA TYR A 252 9.52 -13.84 1.38
C TYR A 252 9.26 -12.82 2.49
N THR A 253 9.25 -11.52 2.16
CA THR A 253 9.00 -10.46 3.14
C THR A 253 7.63 -10.61 3.79
N THR A 254 6.58 -10.86 3.01
CA THR A 254 5.22 -11.01 3.56
C THR A 254 5.07 -12.28 4.38
N THR A 255 5.53 -13.44 3.89
CA THR A 255 5.33 -14.72 4.57
C THR A 255 6.20 -14.88 5.81
N ALA A 256 7.48 -14.48 5.77
CA ALA A 256 8.35 -14.50 6.94
C ALA A 256 7.83 -13.56 8.05
N ALA A 257 7.27 -12.41 7.67
CA ALA A 257 6.62 -11.52 8.64
C ALA A 257 5.37 -12.15 9.26
N LEU A 258 4.55 -12.87 8.48
CA LEU A 258 3.39 -13.58 9.01
C LEU A 258 3.80 -14.70 9.98
N GLU A 259 4.85 -15.46 9.66
CA GLU A 259 5.41 -16.47 10.56
C GLU A 259 5.86 -15.86 11.89
N LEU A 260 6.61 -14.75 11.85
CA LEU A 260 7.03 -14.02 13.04
C LEU A 260 5.83 -13.49 13.85
N ALA A 261 4.81 -12.95 13.18
CA ALA A 261 3.62 -12.41 13.82
C ALA A 261 2.72 -13.48 14.46
N ARG A 262 2.77 -14.74 13.98
CA ARG A 262 2.05 -15.89 14.55
C ARG A 262 2.76 -16.51 15.75
N ALA A 263 4.07 -16.31 15.87
CA ALA A 263 4.88 -16.85 16.96
C ALA A 263 4.77 -16.05 18.27
N ARG A 264 4.00 -14.94 18.28
CA ARG A 264 3.78 -14.05 19.43
C ARG A 264 2.33 -14.14 19.90
#